data_AF-A0A807LHM7-F1
#
_entry.id   AF-A0A807LHM7-F1
#
_cell.length_a   1.000
_cell.length_b   1.000
_cell.length_c   1.000
_cell.angle_alpha   90.00
_cell.angle_beta   90.00
_cell.angle_gamma   90.00
#
_symmetry.space_group_name_H-M   'P 1'
#
loop_
_entity.id
_entity.type
_entity.pdbx_description
1 polymer ?
#
loop_
_entity_poly.entity_id
_entity_poly.type
_entity_poly.pdbx_seq_one_letter_code
_entity_poly.pdbx_strand_id
1 'polypeptide(L)'
;MIINTVMWLASTAALFAWVFNVTLKNTFKTNAKYFGIFIVVHLALNIGAMALSKHGVVLVKHHSSAMTVTAMTILLKSYMVLMAIMALSFFIALAGKGAEKMTQFHTTHNAANLHRNPLKFYLRNQSGLVNVYRGFFLIGGVYMLWAMWFRMSF
;
A
#
# COMPACT_ATOMS: atom_id res chain seq x y z
N MET A 1 -13.79 -12.68 16.72
CA MET A 1 -14.28 -11.30 16.49
C MET A 1 -13.39 -10.25 17.16
N ILE A 2 -13.15 -10.32 18.48
CA ILE A 2 -12.33 -9.35 19.22
C ILE A 2 -10.92 -9.19 18.63
N ILE A 3 -10.19 -10.29 18.38
CA ILE A 3 -8.84 -10.26 17.80
C ILE A 3 -8.83 -9.52 16.45
N ASN A 4 -9.78 -9.82 15.56
CA ASN A 4 -9.86 -9.16 14.26
C ASN A 4 -10.09 -7.65 14.39
N THR A 5 -10.93 -7.23 15.34
CA THR A 5 -11.17 -5.80 15.63
C THR A 5 -9.89 -5.12 16.12
N VAL A 6 -9.19 -5.72 17.09
CA VAL A 6 -7.93 -5.19 17.61
C VAL A 6 -6.88 -5.08 16.51
N MET A 7 -6.71 -6.13 15.71
CA MET A 7 -5.74 -6.16 14.63
C MET A 7 -6.08 -5.17 13.50
N TRP A 8 -7.36 -5.00 13.18
CA TRP A 8 -7.80 -3.98 12.23
C TRP A 8 -7.49 -2.57 12.72
N LEU A 9 -7.82 -2.25 13.98
CA LEU A 9 -7.50 -0.94 14.57
C LEU A 9 -5.99 -0.70 14.62
N ALA A 10 -5.21 -1.68 15.05
CA ALA A 10 -3.75 -1.60 15.08
C ALA A 10 -3.16 -1.38 13.68
N SER A 11 -3.63 -2.12 12.68
CA SER A 11 -3.18 -1.96 11.29
C SER A 11 -3.58 -0.60 10.69
N THR A 12 -4.76 -0.08 11.04
CA THR A 12 -5.23 1.24 10.63
C THR A 12 -4.38 2.34 11.26
N ALA A 13 -4.10 2.23 12.56
CA ALA A 13 -3.19 3.13 13.25
C ALA A 13 -1.77 3.09 12.64
N ALA A 14 -1.27 1.90 12.29
CA ALA A 14 0.02 1.73 11.62
C ALA A 14 0.03 2.38 10.22
N LEU A 15 -1.04 2.23 9.43
CA LEU A 15 -1.20 2.92 8.14
C LEU A 15 -1.10 4.43 8.30
N PHE A 16 -1.89 5.01 9.22
CA PHE A 16 -1.87 6.45 9.45
C PHE A 16 -0.50 6.93 9.98
N ALA A 17 0.07 6.23 10.95
CA ALA A 17 1.39 6.56 11.50
C ALA A 17 2.45 6.56 10.41
N TRP A 18 2.46 5.54 9.54
CA TRP A 18 3.38 5.45 8.42
C TRP A 18 3.14 6.55 7.38
N VAL A 19 1.89 6.81 6.99
CA VAL A 19 1.58 7.84 5.99
C VAL A 19 1.98 9.22 6.49
N PHE A 20 1.56 9.61 7.70
CA PHE A 20 1.79 10.96 8.21
C PHE A 20 3.23 11.21 8.66
N ASN A 21 3.95 10.20 9.16
CA ASN A 21 5.33 10.37 9.62
C ASN A 21 6.40 10.00 8.59
N VAL A 22 6.09 9.11 7.66
CA VAL A 22 7.05 8.66 6.65
C VAL A 22 6.67 9.15 5.28
N THR A 23 5.46 8.84 4.81
CA THR A 23 5.09 9.06 3.40
C THR A 23 4.98 10.53 3.04
N LEU A 24 4.35 11.34 3.89
CA LEU A 24 4.14 12.77 3.63
C LEU A 24 5.36 13.63 4.00
N LYS A 25 6.23 13.16 4.91
CA LYS A 25 7.44 13.89 5.34
C LYS A 25 8.65 13.59 4.46
N ASN A 26 8.69 12.43 3.80
CA ASN A 26 9.82 12.03 2.96
C ASN A 26 9.50 12.10 1.47
N THR A 27 10.54 12.26 0.66
CA THR A 27 10.42 12.28 -0.79
C THR A 27 9.92 10.95 -1.36
N PHE A 28 9.35 10.98 -2.57
CA PHE A 28 8.97 9.79 -3.33
C PHE A 28 10.09 8.74 -3.41
N LYS A 29 11.36 9.17 -3.50
CA LYS A 29 12.53 8.29 -3.58
C LYS A 29 12.59 7.28 -2.42
N THR A 30 12.27 7.72 -1.20
CA THR A 30 12.29 6.87 0.00
C THR A 30 11.19 5.83 -0.06
N ASN A 31 9.96 6.23 -0.38
CA ASN A 31 8.83 5.32 -0.52
C ASN A 31 9.06 4.31 -1.67
N ALA A 32 9.57 4.77 -2.81
CA ALA A 32 9.92 3.93 -3.95
C ALA A 32 11.02 2.91 -3.61
N LYS A 33 12.05 3.32 -2.85
CA LYS A 33 13.11 2.41 -2.38
C LYS A 33 12.53 1.28 -1.53
N TYR A 34 11.76 1.63 -0.50
CA TYR A 34 11.21 0.60 0.39
C TYR A 34 10.18 -0.28 -0.29
N PHE A 35 9.37 0.29 -1.19
CA PHE A 35 8.43 -0.48 -2.00
C PHE A 35 9.17 -1.45 -2.96
N GLY A 36 10.27 -1.01 -3.57
CA GLY A 36 11.11 -1.85 -4.41
C GLY A 36 11.75 -3.00 -3.64
N ILE A 37 12.35 -2.72 -2.47
CA ILE A 37 12.89 -3.77 -1.57
C ILE A 37 11.79 -4.76 -1.21
N PHE A 38 10.61 -4.24 -0.85
CA PHE A 38 9.46 -5.06 -0.48
C PHE A 38 9.02 -5.99 -1.63
N ILE A 39 8.94 -5.51 -2.86
CA ILE A 39 8.63 -6.34 -4.04
C ILE A 39 9.65 -7.46 -4.21
N VAL A 40 10.95 -7.14 -4.12
CA VAL A 40 12.02 -8.15 -4.28
C VAL A 40 11.89 -9.23 -3.21
N VAL A 41 11.67 -8.85 -1.95
CA VAL A 41 11.47 -9.81 -0.85
C VAL A 41 10.21 -10.63 -1.07
N HIS A 42 9.09 -10.02 -1.47
CA HIS A 42 7.84 -10.74 -1.75
C HIS A 42 8.00 -11.76 -2.88
N LEU A 43 8.69 -11.39 -3.96
CA LEU A 43 8.97 -12.29 -5.08
C LEU A 43 9.87 -13.45 -4.65
N ALA A 44 10.93 -13.17 -3.89
CA ALA A 44 11.83 -14.20 -3.37
C ALA A 44 11.09 -15.20 -2.46
N LEU A 45 10.22 -14.70 -1.57
CA LEU A 45 9.39 -15.54 -0.70
C LEU A 45 8.42 -16.40 -1.50
N ASN A 46 7.77 -15.85 -2.53
CA ASN A 46 6.87 -16.62 -3.40
C ASN A 46 7.61 -17.69 -4.20
N ILE A 47 8.78 -17.37 -4.78
CA ILE A 47 9.60 -18.34 -5.50
C ILE A 47 10.02 -19.48 -4.57
N GLY A 48 10.48 -19.14 -3.36
CA GLY A 48 10.83 -20.11 -2.33
C GLY A 48 9.63 -20.98 -1.94
N ALA A 49 8.46 -20.39 -1.72
CA ALA A 49 7.24 -21.11 -1.38
C ALA A 49 6.81 -22.07 -2.51
N MET A 50 6.88 -21.63 -3.77
CA MET A 50 6.60 -22.48 -4.93
C MET A 50 7.60 -23.64 -5.06
N ALA A 51 8.89 -23.41 -4.83
CA ALA A 51 9.91 -24.45 -4.85
C ALA A 51 9.68 -25.49 -3.75
N LEU A 52 9.42 -25.03 -2.52
CA LEU A 52 9.11 -25.90 -1.38
C LEU A 52 7.84 -26.74 -1.63
N SER A 53 6.80 -26.12 -2.20
CA SER A 53 5.56 -26.80 -2.56
C SER A 53 5.79 -27.93 -3.58
N LYS A 54 6.67 -27.71 -4.58
CA LYS A 54 7.07 -28.76 -5.55
C LYS A 54 7.77 -29.95 -4.88
N HIS A 55 8.46 -29.73 -3.76
CA HIS A 55 9.09 -30.78 -2.97
C HIS A 55 8.17 -31.37 -1.89
N GLY A 56 6.86 -31.11 -1.95
CA GLY A 56 5.87 -31.69 -1.03
C GLY A 56 5.88 -31.06 0.36
N VAL A 57 6.56 -29.93 0.55
CA VAL A 57 6.54 -29.20 1.83
C VAL A 57 5.23 -28.44 1.94
N VAL A 58 4.40 -28.84 2.90
CA VAL A 58 3.11 -28.20 3.21
C VAL A 58 3.20 -27.55 4.59
N LEU A 59 2.89 -26.24 4.66
CA LEU A 59 2.94 -25.43 5.87
C LEU A 59 1.89 -25.84 6.93
N VAL A 60 0.71 -26.25 6.48
CA VAL A 60 -0.39 -26.72 7.34
C VAL A 60 -0.85 -28.08 6.83
N LYS A 61 -0.75 -29.12 7.66
CA LYS A 61 -1.17 -30.48 7.33
C LYS A 61 -2.59 -30.73 7.84
N HIS A 62 -3.26 -31.76 7.33
CA HIS A 62 -4.61 -32.14 7.74
C HIS A 62 -4.75 -32.43 9.25
N HIS A 63 -3.65 -32.79 9.93
CA HIS A 63 -3.62 -33.02 11.38
C HIS A 63 -2.94 -31.89 12.17
N SER A 64 -2.72 -30.72 11.56
CA SER A 64 -2.19 -29.57 12.29
C SER A 64 -3.15 -29.15 13.39
N SER A 65 -2.60 -28.81 14.56
CA SER A 65 -3.42 -28.34 15.69
C SER A 65 -4.16 -27.05 15.33
N ALA A 66 -5.33 -26.82 15.94
CA ALA A 66 -6.10 -25.58 15.76
C ALA A 66 -5.26 -24.32 16.09
N MET A 67 -4.34 -24.43 17.06
CA MET A 67 -3.41 -23.36 17.41
C MET A 67 -2.42 -23.07 16.27
N THR A 68 -1.85 -24.10 15.65
CA THR A 68 -0.94 -23.96 14.49
C THR A 68 -1.66 -23.28 13.32
N VAL A 69 -2.88 -23.71 13.00
CA VAL A 69 -3.70 -23.10 11.93
C VAL A 69 -3.94 -21.62 12.24
N THR A 70 -4.39 -21.31 13.45
CA THR A 70 -4.67 -19.93 13.88
C THR A 70 -3.43 -19.04 13.79
N ALA A 71 -2.28 -19.52 14.27
CA ALA A 71 -1.03 -18.77 14.22
C ALA A 71 -0.59 -18.48 12.77
N MET A 72 -0.70 -19.47 11.88
CA MET A 72 -0.36 -19.29 10.46
C MET A 72 -1.32 -18.32 9.77
N THR A 73 -2.63 -18.39 10.05
CA THR A 73 -3.62 -17.44 9.52
C THR A 73 -3.31 -16.00 9.96
N ILE A 74 -2.98 -15.79 11.25
CA ILE A 74 -2.61 -14.46 11.77
C ILE A 74 -1.33 -13.95 11.11
N LEU A 75 -0.33 -14.81 10.92
CA LEU A 75 0.93 -14.45 10.26
C LEU A 75 0.71 -14.04 8.81
N LEU A 76 -0.06 -14.81 8.04
CA LEU A 76 -0.38 -14.51 6.65
C LEU A 76 -1.18 -13.20 6.53
N LYS A 77 -2.20 -13.00 7.36
CA LYS A 77 -2.97 -11.75 7.38
C LYS A 77 -2.10 -10.55 7.75
N SER A 78 -1.25 -10.67 8.77
CA SER A 78 -0.31 -9.62 9.16
C SER A 78 0.66 -9.28 8.04
N TYR A 79 1.15 -10.29 7.32
CA TYR A 79 1.98 -10.09 6.14
C TYR A 79 1.24 -9.30 5.04
N MET A 80 0.01 -9.70 4.70
CA MET A 80 -0.82 -9.01 3.70
C MET A 80 -1.12 -7.56 4.10
N VAL A 81 -1.35 -7.31 5.38
CA VAL A 81 -1.53 -5.97 5.93
C VAL A 81 -0.27 -5.12 5.71
N LEU A 82 0.91 -5.67 6.00
CA LEU A 82 2.17 -4.99 5.73
C LEU A 82 2.30 -4.66 4.23
N MET A 83 1.98 -5.62 3.35
CA MET A 83 2.00 -5.39 1.90
C MET A 83 1.09 -4.23 1.49
N ALA A 84 -0.13 -4.21 2.01
CA ALA A 84 -1.11 -3.18 1.72
C ALA A 84 -0.64 -1.80 2.20
N ILE A 85 -0.10 -1.70 3.42
CA ILE A 85 0.44 -0.43 3.94
C ILE A 85 1.56 0.07 3.04
N MET A 86 2.51 -0.80 2.66
CA MET A 86 3.63 -0.43 1.78
C MET A 86 3.16 0.04 0.39
N ALA A 87 2.22 -0.69 -0.21
CA ALA A 87 1.66 -0.34 -1.51
C ALA A 87 0.88 0.99 -1.48
N LEU A 88 -0.02 1.15 -0.51
CA LEU A 88 -0.80 2.39 -0.34
C LEU A 88 0.11 3.59 -0.13
N SER A 89 1.16 3.44 0.67
CA SER A 89 2.15 4.48 0.93
C SER A 89 2.89 4.88 -0.35
N PHE A 90 3.27 3.90 -1.17
CA PHE A 90 3.86 4.17 -2.48
C PHE A 90 2.90 4.95 -3.39
N PHE A 91 1.63 4.55 -3.50
CA PHE A 91 0.66 5.25 -4.34
C PHE A 91 0.32 6.66 -3.84
N ILE A 92 0.24 6.87 -2.52
CA ILE A 92 0.08 8.19 -1.89
C ILE A 92 1.26 9.11 -2.21
N ALA A 93 2.49 8.58 -2.17
CA ALA A 93 3.69 9.31 -2.58
C ALA A 93 3.71 9.58 -4.09
N LEU A 94 3.30 8.59 -4.89
CA LEU A 94 3.25 8.68 -6.35
C LEU A 94 2.28 9.75 -6.82
N ALA A 95 1.11 9.92 -6.17
CA ALA A 95 0.16 10.97 -6.51
C ALA A 95 0.82 12.36 -6.45
N GLY A 96 1.63 12.62 -5.41
CA GLY A 96 2.39 13.87 -5.28
C GLY A 96 3.46 14.01 -6.36
N LYS A 97 4.27 12.96 -6.59
CA LYS A 97 5.36 13.00 -7.56
C LYS A 97 4.87 13.08 -9.01
N GLY A 98 3.78 12.39 -9.31
CA GLY A 98 3.11 12.43 -10.61
C GLY A 98 2.60 13.83 -10.91
N ALA A 99 1.96 14.48 -9.95
CA ALA A 99 1.52 15.87 -10.11
C ALA A 99 2.71 16.82 -10.31
N GLU A 100 3.80 16.67 -9.55
CA GLU A 100 5.01 17.46 -9.74
C GLU A 100 5.57 17.31 -11.17
N LYS A 101 5.64 16.07 -11.68
CA LYS A 101 6.14 15.77 -13.03
C LYS A 101 5.21 16.26 -14.13
N MET A 102 3.90 16.15 -13.94
CA MET A 102 2.91 16.67 -14.86
C MET A 102 2.99 18.20 -14.96
N THR A 103 3.07 18.89 -13.82
CA THR A 103 3.31 20.34 -13.77
C THR A 103 4.61 20.71 -14.47
N GLN A 104 5.72 20.01 -14.16
CA GLN A 104 7.01 20.26 -14.81
C GLN A 104 6.91 20.13 -16.33
N PHE A 105 6.30 19.07 -16.85
CA PHE A 105 6.11 18.86 -18.28
C PHE A 105 5.33 20.02 -18.91
N HIS A 106 4.21 20.42 -18.30
CA HIS A 106 3.38 21.46 -18.87
C HIS A 106 4.02 22.85 -18.85
N THR A 107 4.81 23.17 -17.83
CA THR A 107 5.48 24.47 -17.74
C THR A 107 6.73 24.56 -18.62
N THR A 108 7.37 23.43 -18.95
CA THR A 108 8.63 23.42 -19.73
C THR A 108 8.45 23.04 -21.19
N HIS A 109 7.58 22.07 -21.51
CA HIS A 109 7.43 21.51 -22.86
C HIS A 109 6.08 21.86 -23.50
N ASN A 110 5.07 22.21 -22.70
CA ASN A 110 3.72 22.54 -23.19
C ASN A 110 3.28 23.96 -22.82
N ALA A 111 4.25 24.87 -22.68
CA ALA A 111 4.03 26.23 -22.19
C ALA A 111 3.01 27.00 -23.06
N ALA A 112 3.01 26.75 -24.38
CA ALA A 112 2.08 27.35 -25.33
C ALA A 112 0.60 27.10 -24.98
N ASN A 113 0.28 25.99 -24.30
CA ASN A 113 -1.10 25.61 -23.96
C ASN A 113 -1.50 25.95 -22.52
N LEU A 114 -0.64 26.61 -21.74
CA LEU A 114 -0.93 26.98 -20.34
C LEU A 114 -2.17 27.90 -20.20
N HIS A 115 -2.51 28.62 -21.27
CA HIS A 115 -3.68 29.50 -21.27
C HIS A 115 -5.02 28.74 -21.34
N ARG A 116 -5.02 27.45 -21.71
CA ARG A 116 -6.23 26.63 -21.87
C ARG A 116 -6.84 26.31 -20.51
N ASN A 117 -8.17 26.36 -20.43
CA ASN A 117 -8.92 26.23 -19.18
C ASN A 117 -8.61 24.95 -18.36
N PRO A 118 -8.46 23.75 -18.96
CA PRO A 118 -8.13 22.54 -18.20
C PRO A 118 -6.78 22.64 -17.47
N LEU A 119 -5.78 23.19 -18.15
CA LEU A 119 -4.44 23.38 -17.61
C LEU A 119 -4.40 24.46 -16.54
N LYS A 120 -5.10 25.59 -16.76
CA LYS A 120 -5.29 26.62 -15.73
C LYS A 120 -5.94 26.05 -14.46
N PHE A 121 -7.00 25.26 -14.64
CA PHE A 121 -7.68 24.63 -13.51
C PHE A 121 -6.75 23.69 -12.75
N TYR A 122 -6.06 22.80 -13.48
CA TYR A 122 -5.12 21.86 -12.88
C TYR A 122 -4.02 22.56 -12.07
N LEU A 123 -3.33 23.54 -12.68
CA LEU A 123 -2.21 24.23 -12.04
C LEU A 123 -2.64 25.03 -10.80
N ARG A 124 -3.83 25.64 -10.83
CA ARG A 124 -4.40 26.36 -9.67
C ARG A 124 -4.80 25.42 -8.53
N ASN A 125 -5.23 24.21 -8.84
CA ASN A 125 -5.81 23.28 -7.88
C ASN A 125 -4.94 22.04 -7.63
N GLN A 126 -3.68 22.05 -8.06
CA GLN A 126 -2.81 20.86 -8.04
C GLN A 126 -2.71 20.24 -6.64
N SER A 127 -2.49 21.06 -5.61
CA SER A 127 -2.40 20.59 -4.22
C SER A 127 -3.71 19.97 -3.74
N GLY A 128 -4.85 20.60 -4.07
CA GLY A 128 -6.19 20.08 -3.77
C GLY A 128 -6.44 18.73 -4.42
N LEU A 129 -6.15 18.61 -5.72
CA LEU A 129 -6.28 17.35 -6.47
C LEU A 129 -5.42 16.24 -5.86
N VAL A 130 -4.15 16.52 -5.56
CA VAL A 130 -3.25 15.56 -4.92
C VAL A 130 -3.82 15.11 -3.56
N ASN A 131 -4.31 16.03 -2.74
CA ASN A 131 -4.87 15.70 -1.43
C ASN A 131 -6.17 14.88 -1.54
N VAL A 132 -7.00 15.15 -2.55
CA VAL A 132 -8.19 14.33 -2.85
C VAL A 132 -7.78 12.90 -3.18
N TYR A 133 -6.82 12.68 -4.08
CA TYR A 133 -6.31 11.34 -4.38
C TYR A 133 -5.73 10.64 -3.15
N ARG A 134 -4.94 11.35 -2.35
CA ARG A 134 -4.38 10.81 -1.09
C ARG A 134 -5.50 10.41 -0.11
N GLY A 135 -6.55 11.22 0.00
CA GLY A 135 -7.74 10.92 0.80
C GLY A 135 -8.44 9.64 0.34
N PHE A 136 -8.65 9.48 -0.97
CA PHE A 136 -9.21 8.24 -1.53
C PHE A 136 -8.36 7.02 -1.23
N PHE A 137 -7.03 7.11 -1.37
CA PHE A 137 -6.14 6.00 -1.00
C PHE A 137 -6.19 5.68 0.50
N LEU A 138 -6.31 6.68 1.37
CA LEU A 138 -6.45 6.46 2.81
C LEU A 138 -7.76 5.76 3.15
N ILE A 139 -8.90 6.28 2.67
CA ILE A 139 -10.22 5.68 2.93
C ILE A 139 -10.29 4.26 2.36
N GLY A 140 -9.88 4.08 1.11
CA GLY A 140 -9.78 2.77 0.48
C GLY A 140 -8.85 1.84 1.24
N GLY A 141 -7.73 2.36 1.76
CA GLY A 141 -6.78 1.62 2.57
C GLY A 141 -7.37 1.10 3.88
N VAL A 142 -8.09 1.94 4.63
CA VAL A 142 -8.78 1.50 5.86
C VAL A 142 -9.80 0.40 5.56
N TYR A 143 -10.55 0.55 4.47
CA TYR A 143 -11.51 -0.47 4.03
C TYR A 143 -10.83 -1.77 3.59
N MET A 144 -9.72 -1.70 2.85
CA MET A 144 -8.92 -2.86 2.50
C MET A 144 -8.44 -3.61 3.74
N LEU A 145 -7.87 -2.90 4.72
CA LEU A 145 -7.42 -3.50 5.98
C LEU A 145 -8.57 -4.17 6.72
N TRP A 146 -9.75 -3.55 6.77
CA TRP A 146 -10.95 -4.17 7.33
C TRP A 146 -11.29 -5.49 6.61
N ALA A 147 -11.31 -5.48 5.27
CA ALA A 147 -11.61 -6.68 4.49
C ALA A 147 -10.59 -7.81 4.75
N MET A 148 -9.30 -7.48 4.95
CA MET A 148 -8.28 -8.47 5.27
C MET A 148 -8.55 -9.21 6.59
N TRP A 149 -8.98 -8.47 7.61
CA TRP A 149 -9.25 -9.05 8.92
C TRP A 149 -10.58 -9.78 8.98
N PHE A 150 -11.63 -9.26 8.34
CA PHE A 150 -13.00 -9.73 8.53
C PHE A 150 -13.57 -10.56 7.38
N ARG A 151 -13.09 -10.40 6.13
CA ARG A 151 -13.65 -11.11 4.96
C ARG A 151 -12.77 -12.22 4.41
N MET A 152 -11.45 -12.15 4.59
CA MET A 152 -10.57 -13.21 4.09
C MET A 152 -10.59 -14.42 5.03
N SER A 153 -11.07 -15.56 4.53
CA SER A 153 -10.89 -16.89 5.11
C SER A 153 -9.67 -17.56 4.45
N PHE A 154 -8.76 -18.10 5.27
CA PHE A 154 -7.62 -18.90 4.84
C PHE A 154 -7.74 -20.30 5.44
#